data_AF-A0AAD9IIP7-F1
#
_entry.id   AF-A0AAD9IIP7-F1
#
_cell.length_a   1.000
_cell.length_b   1.000
_cell.length_c   1.000
_cell.angle_alpha   90.00
_cell.angle_beta   90.00
_cell.angle_gamma   90.00
#
_symmetry.space_group_name_H-M   'P 1'
#
loop_
_entity.id
_entity.type
_entity.pdbx_description
1 polymer ?
#
loop_
_entity_poly.entity_id
_entity_poly.type
_entity_poly.pdbx_seq_one_letter_code
_entity_poly.pdbx_strand_id
1 'polypeptide(L)'
;MHVPRTAGKTLHQCLLKTAVPPSARCTKAYDEPRLRLNNPSCRLFSSHDDYSLLQDLAGMQPLTVIRDPVERVLSAYEFSVTQAAMGLGAAGDEQLPQDHHLQVETTKVWPWSQLIPWLQADMRRRLALPEDPTLDPYDNALAMPLHEWIEEPLVADLVHNGSLFQLLGATAASRDVQRAERVRRCVRADAEAAAAALSAAEERVESVPAIGTSERLNETAAAFARAIGVSWDSPAYRNVDEWAVSFDPEDGIDLDALLSVPGAGEMSLAAARKRLVKLHRQMVLDAVLAAAKHNPRSIQKALVIEAARGQQAAHADLERVLDEMSALAEAGALTRLGSARGRSVQIMPDEHYRLPEPLGPAFLRCLEGQRGEGPYRQLKLQGFPALHHPITRRSFRFSSAARRGLRQQLLARISELNSGDVRIHQAARQRLHRETERAGGSGLPQHIEPLFGTRVAQNNHRDEL
;
A
#
# COMPACT_ATOMS: atom_id res chain seq x y z
N MET A 1 11.91 -1.37 1.67
CA MET A 1 11.85 -0.79 0.31
C MET A 1 10.83 -1.57 -0.50
N HIS A 2 9.67 -0.98 -0.80
CA HIS A 2 8.56 -1.66 -1.47
C HIS A 2 8.59 -1.39 -2.98
N VAL A 3 8.99 -2.39 -3.77
CA VAL A 3 8.82 -2.32 -5.21
C VAL A 3 7.32 -2.42 -5.56
N PRO A 4 6.74 -1.48 -6.31
CA PRO A 4 5.32 -1.55 -6.66
C PRO A 4 4.94 -2.90 -7.30
N ARG A 5 3.81 -3.47 -6.85
CA ARG A 5 3.20 -4.71 -7.40
C ARG A 5 3.97 -6.01 -7.14
N THR A 6 4.76 -6.07 -6.08
CA THR A 6 5.58 -7.24 -5.68
C THR A 6 5.12 -7.91 -4.37
N ALA A 7 3.85 -7.76 -3.99
CA ALA A 7 3.31 -8.23 -2.69
C ALA A 7 3.94 -7.59 -1.45
N GLY A 8 4.69 -6.47 -1.58
CA GLY A 8 5.27 -5.78 -0.44
C GLY A 8 4.24 -5.23 0.55
N LYS A 9 3.03 -4.84 0.09
CA LYS A 9 1.90 -4.49 1.00
C LYS A 9 1.51 -5.67 1.89
N THR A 10 1.43 -6.88 1.33
CA THR A 10 1.09 -8.10 2.08
C THR A 10 2.17 -8.43 3.11
N LEU A 11 3.45 -8.45 2.72
CA LEU A 11 4.55 -8.67 3.67
C LEU A 11 4.60 -7.58 4.74
N HIS A 12 4.41 -6.32 4.36
CA HIS A 12 4.43 -5.23 5.33
C HIS A 12 3.26 -5.33 6.32
N GLN A 13 2.03 -5.54 5.84
CA GLN A 13 0.84 -5.56 6.69
C GLN A 13 0.72 -6.84 7.52
N CYS A 14 0.97 -8.01 6.93
CA CYS A 14 0.74 -9.29 7.59
C CYS A 14 1.95 -9.82 8.36
N LEU A 15 3.18 -9.46 7.96
CA LEU A 15 4.39 -9.91 8.64
C LEU A 15 5.03 -8.77 9.42
N LEU A 16 5.54 -7.74 8.75
CA LEU A 16 6.42 -6.76 9.40
C LEU A 16 5.69 -5.92 10.46
N LYS A 17 4.51 -5.38 10.15
CA LYS A 17 3.71 -4.67 11.17
C LYS A 17 3.24 -5.63 12.26
N THR A 18 2.93 -6.89 11.95
CA THR A 18 2.51 -7.86 12.97
C THR A 18 3.66 -8.28 13.89
N ALA A 19 4.89 -8.35 13.38
CA ALA A 19 6.09 -8.73 14.14
C ALA A 19 6.67 -7.58 14.98
N VAL A 20 6.53 -6.34 14.52
CA VAL A 20 7.13 -5.16 15.16
C VAL A 20 6.09 -4.45 16.04
N PRO A 21 6.38 -4.19 17.32
CA PRO A 21 5.45 -3.47 18.20
C PRO A 21 5.15 -2.07 17.67
N PRO A 22 3.94 -1.53 17.89
CA PRO A 22 3.57 -0.18 17.45
C PRO A 22 4.59 0.92 17.82
N SER A 23 5.20 0.84 19.01
CA SER A 23 6.20 1.82 19.49
C SER A 23 7.44 1.94 18.61
N ALA A 24 7.77 0.86 17.90
CA ALA A 24 8.92 0.76 17.02
C ALA A 24 8.57 1.01 15.55
N ARG A 25 7.32 1.32 15.21
CA ARG A 25 6.90 1.64 13.83
C ARG A 25 7.05 3.14 13.58
N CYS A 26 7.67 3.51 12.48
CA CYS A 26 7.81 4.92 12.12
C CYS A 26 6.45 5.48 11.72
N THR A 27 6.09 6.65 12.27
CA THR A 27 4.90 7.39 11.87
C THR A 27 5.13 8.00 10.48
N LYS A 28 4.09 7.97 9.63
CA LYS A 28 4.17 8.57 8.32
C LYS A 28 3.96 10.09 8.46
N ALA A 29 4.94 10.90 8.08
CA ALA A 29 4.71 12.34 7.89
C ALA A 29 3.85 12.49 6.63
N TYR A 30 2.64 13.02 6.79
CA TYR A 30 1.61 12.97 5.76
C TYR A 30 1.77 14.01 4.63
N ASP A 31 2.65 15.01 4.79
CA ASP A 31 2.54 16.23 3.98
C ASP A 31 3.76 16.58 3.12
N GLU A 32 4.85 15.79 3.13
CA GLU A 32 5.99 16.07 2.25
C GLU A 32 6.66 14.78 1.73
N PRO A 33 7.28 14.81 0.53
CA PRO A 33 8.08 13.71 -0.03
C PRO A 33 9.38 13.42 0.75
N ARG A 34 9.42 13.80 2.03
CA ARG A 34 10.56 13.66 2.93
C ARG A 34 10.05 13.11 4.25
N LEU A 35 10.44 11.88 4.56
CA LEU A 35 10.27 11.32 5.89
C LEU A 35 10.81 12.30 6.93
N ARG A 36 9.94 12.85 7.77
CA ARG A 36 10.36 13.35 9.07
C ARG A 36 10.20 12.20 10.05
N LEU A 37 11.31 11.49 10.30
CA LEU A 37 11.39 10.48 11.36
C LEU A 37 11.37 11.18 12.72
N ASN A 38 10.20 11.65 13.16
CA ASN A 38 10.07 12.33 14.46
C ASN A 38 10.27 11.38 15.65
N ASN A 39 10.50 10.08 15.42
CA ASN A 39 10.84 9.09 16.43
C ASN A 39 12.20 8.44 16.10
N PRO A 40 13.31 8.85 16.76
CA PRO A 40 14.64 8.28 16.53
C PRO A 40 14.76 6.80 16.94
N SER A 41 13.78 6.28 17.68
CA SER A 41 13.74 4.89 18.13
C SER A 41 12.97 3.97 17.18
N CYS A 42 12.38 4.50 16.09
CA CYS A 42 11.61 3.69 15.17
C CYS A 42 12.52 2.80 14.30
N ARG A 43 12.07 1.57 14.03
CA ARG A 43 12.84 0.50 13.38
C ARG A 43 12.17 -0.07 12.15
N LEU A 44 10.90 0.26 11.92
CA LEU A 44 10.14 -0.21 10.76
C LEU A 44 9.52 0.94 9.99
N PHE A 45 9.89 1.05 8.72
CA PHE A 45 9.31 1.97 7.75
C PHE A 45 9.13 1.27 6.39
N SER A 46 8.10 1.65 5.64
CA SER A 46 7.87 1.17 4.29
C SER A 46 7.47 2.31 3.36
N SER A 47 8.15 2.39 2.22
CA SER A 47 7.82 3.31 1.13
C SER A 47 8.16 2.70 -0.21
N HIS A 48 7.62 3.32 -1.26
CA HIS A 48 8.01 3.10 -2.64
C HIS A 48 9.26 3.90 -3.05
N ASP A 49 9.88 4.65 -2.13
CA ASP A 49 11.20 5.24 -2.35
C ASP A 49 12.25 4.18 -2.69
N ASP A 50 13.35 4.64 -3.27
CA ASP A 50 14.46 3.80 -3.71
C ASP A 50 15.64 3.80 -2.74
N TYR A 51 16.69 3.06 -3.11
CA TYR A 51 17.89 2.89 -2.29
C TYR A 51 18.60 4.21 -1.92
N SER A 52 18.35 5.31 -2.65
CA SER A 52 18.93 6.61 -2.31
C SER A 52 18.47 7.12 -0.94
N LEU A 53 17.30 6.68 -0.47
CA LEU A 53 16.75 7.06 0.83
C LEU A 53 17.61 6.57 2.01
N LEU A 54 18.39 5.50 1.84
CA LEU A 54 19.22 4.96 2.93
C LEU A 54 20.30 5.95 3.40
N GLN A 55 20.63 6.96 2.59
CA GLN A 55 21.57 8.02 2.99
C GLN A 55 21.05 8.83 4.18
N ASP A 56 19.73 8.94 4.33
CA ASP A 56 19.08 9.70 5.40
C ASP A 56 18.59 8.82 6.55
N LEU A 57 18.50 7.50 6.34
CA LEU A 57 18.02 6.52 7.30
C LEU A 57 19.19 5.82 7.98
N ALA A 58 20.01 6.58 8.72
CA ALA A 58 21.17 6.04 9.42
C ALA A 58 20.76 4.85 10.32
N GLY A 59 21.40 3.69 10.10
CA GLY A 59 21.15 2.46 10.86
C GLY A 59 19.97 1.61 10.38
N MET A 60 19.18 2.06 9.41
CA MET A 60 18.15 1.22 8.77
C MET A 60 18.73 0.45 7.60
N GLN A 61 18.27 -0.79 7.44
CA GLN A 61 18.64 -1.63 6.31
C GLN A 61 17.40 -2.06 5.51
N PRO A 62 17.48 -2.11 4.17
CA PRO A 62 16.31 -2.37 3.36
C PRO A 62 15.97 -3.86 3.31
N LEU A 63 14.71 -4.19 3.58
CA LEU A 63 14.12 -5.44 3.10
C LEU A 63 13.36 -5.14 1.82
N THR A 64 13.44 -6.04 0.83
CA THR A 64 12.72 -5.86 -0.43
C THR A 64 12.28 -7.16 -1.06
N VAL A 65 11.27 -7.09 -1.92
CA VAL A 65 10.71 -8.23 -2.63
C VAL A 65 10.60 -7.86 -4.10
N ILE A 66 11.06 -8.75 -4.96
CA ILE A 66 11.01 -8.62 -6.42
C ILE A 66 9.92 -9.57 -6.94
N ARG A 67 9.47 -9.36 -8.18
CA ARG A 67 8.51 -10.24 -8.84
C ARG A 67 9.00 -10.51 -10.25
N ASP A 68 8.54 -11.62 -10.83
CA ASP A 68 8.70 -11.87 -12.27
C ASP A 68 8.31 -10.59 -13.05
N PRO A 69 9.18 -10.08 -13.93
CA PRO A 69 8.98 -8.77 -14.53
C PRO A 69 7.72 -8.69 -15.39
N VAL A 70 7.41 -9.73 -16.15
CA VAL A 70 6.20 -9.77 -16.99
C VAL A 70 4.96 -9.72 -16.11
N GLU A 71 4.94 -10.56 -15.07
CA GLU A 71 3.87 -10.60 -14.08
C GLU A 71 3.71 -9.28 -13.31
N ARG A 72 4.82 -8.58 -13.03
CA ARG A 72 4.82 -7.26 -12.38
C ARG A 72 4.22 -6.20 -13.29
N VAL A 73 4.67 -6.11 -14.54
CA VAL A 73 4.19 -5.10 -15.52
C VAL A 73 2.71 -5.28 -15.80
N LEU A 74 2.27 -6.50 -16.09
CA LEU A 74 0.85 -6.82 -16.26
C LEU A 74 0.03 -6.45 -15.01
N SER A 75 0.54 -6.73 -13.81
CA SER A 75 -0.15 -6.34 -12.58
C SER A 75 -0.17 -4.83 -12.34
N ALA A 76 0.82 -4.08 -12.86
CA ALA A 76 0.85 -2.63 -12.83
C ALA A 76 -0.20 -2.05 -13.79
N TYR A 77 -0.27 -2.55 -15.02
CA TYR A 77 -1.30 -2.20 -16.00
C TYR A 77 -2.72 -2.42 -15.47
N GLU A 78 -3.01 -3.64 -14.99
CA GLU A 78 -4.33 -3.95 -14.42
C GLU A 78 -4.69 -3.03 -13.24
N PHE A 79 -3.70 -2.70 -12.42
CA PHE A 79 -3.88 -1.82 -11.28
C PHE A 79 -4.13 -0.36 -11.69
N SER A 80 -3.33 0.18 -12.62
CA SER A 80 -3.52 1.55 -13.11
C SER A 80 -4.85 1.70 -13.82
N VAL A 81 -5.24 0.76 -14.69
CA VAL A 81 -6.55 0.77 -15.36
C VAL A 81 -7.68 0.75 -14.34
N THR A 82 -7.59 -0.14 -13.34
CA THR A 82 -8.63 -0.24 -12.30
C THR A 82 -8.77 1.05 -11.51
N GLN A 83 -7.66 1.61 -11.01
CA GLN A 83 -7.69 2.84 -10.22
C GLN A 83 -8.12 4.05 -11.05
N ALA A 84 -7.69 4.11 -12.31
CA ALA A 84 -8.11 5.16 -13.23
C ALA A 84 -9.61 5.11 -13.45
N ALA A 85 -10.14 3.93 -13.80
CA ALA A 85 -11.57 3.72 -14.04
C ALA A 85 -12.43 4.06 -12.81
N MET A 86 -11.96 3.73 -11.59
CA MET A 86 -12.66 4.08 -10.34
C MET A 86 -12.82 5.61 -10.18
N GLY A 87 -11.79 6.39 -10.50
CA GLY A 87 -11.87 7.85 -10.38
C GLY A 87 -12.55 8.56 -11.55
N LEU A 88 -13.13 7.85 -12.51
CA LEU A 88 -14.00 8.44 -13.53
C LEU A 88 -15.43 8.69 -13.01
N GLY A 89 -15.84 8.03 -11.92
CA GLY A 89 -17.22 8.00 -11.46
C GLY A 89 -18.14 7.22 -12.41
N ALA A 90 -19.25 6.68 -11.93
CA ALA A 90 -20.32 6.29 -12.83
C ALA A 90 -20.90 7.59 -13.42
N ALA A 91 -20.96 7.72 -14.75
CA ALA A 91 -21.54 8.91 -15.39
C ALA A 91 -22.93 9.19 -14.80
N GLY A 92 -23.03 10.24 -13.97
CA GLY A 92 -24.25 10.60 -13.24
C GLY A 92 -24.10 10.90 -11.74
N ASP A 93 -22.96 10.62 -11.11
CA ASP A 93 -22.75 10.91 -9.69
C ASP A 93 -21.74 12.05 -9.51
N GLU A 94 -22.23 13.28 -9.34
CA GLU A 94 -21.51 14.34 -8.61
C GLU A 94 -21.37 13.87 -7.15
N GLN A 95 -20.43 12.97 -6.89
CA GLN A 95 -20.10 12.58 -5.53
C GLN A 95 -19.34 13.73 -4.88
N LEU A 96 -20.01 14.35 -3.91
CA LEU A 96 -19.43 15.23 -2.89
C LEU A 96 -18.02 14.76 -2.50
N PRO A 97 -17.08 15.70 -2.24
CA PRO A 97 -15.72 15.34 -1.84
C PRO A 97 -15.78 14.41 -0.64
N GLN A 98 -15.42 13.15 -0.83
CA GLN A 98 -15.23 12.26 0.30
C GLN A 98 -13.93 12.68 0.96
N ASP A 99 -14.05 13.34 2.12
CA ASP A 99 -12.95 13.66 3.04
C ASP A 99 -12.29 12.36 3.52
N HIS A 100 -11.44 11.78 2.68
CA HIS A 100 -10.55 10.66 3.03
C HIS A 100 -9.18 11.19 3.47
N HIS A 101 -9.15 12.22 4.32
CA HIS A 101 -7.92 12.86 4.81
C HIS A 101 -6.96 11.93 5.60
N LEU A 102 -7.29 10.65 5.72
CA LEU A 102 -6.77 9.75 6.75
C LEU A 102 -6.37 8.37 6.19
N GLN A 103 -6.53 8.16 4.87
CA GLN A 103 -5.90 7.04 4.18
C GLN A 103 -4.87 7.60 3.21
N VAL A 104 -3.72 6.93 3.10
CA VAL A 104 -2.78 7.20 2.00
C VAL A 104 -3.50 6.96 0.68
N GLU A 105 -3.97 8.04 0.07
CA GLU A 105 -4.56 8.00 -1.25
C GLU A 105 -3.51 7.43 -2.20
N THR A 106 -3.87 6.34 -2.89
CA THR A 106 -2.99 5.68 -3.84
C THR A 106 -2.52 6.68 -4.93
N THR A 107 -3.34 7.67 -5.26
CA THR A 107 -3.05 8.78 -6.19
C THR A 107 -2.01 9.78 -5.69
N LYS A 108 -1.55 9.69 -4.44
CA LYS A 108 -0.51 10.57 -3.88
C LYS A 108 0.84 9.88 -3.70
N VAL A 109 0.97 8.64 -4.20
CA VAL A 109 2.17 7.82 -3.97
C VAL A 109 2.81 7.41 -5.30
N TRP A 110 4.13 7.52 -5.41
CA TRP A 110 4.87 7.04 -6.57
C TRP A 110 4.73 5.51 -6.73
N PRO A 111 4.59 4.97 -7.96
CA PRO A 111 4.50 5.66 -9.26
C PRO A 111 3.08 6.12 -9.63
N TRP A 112 2.09 5.76 -8.82
CA TRP A 112 0.67 5.90 -9.12
C TRP A 112 0.20 7.35 -9.20
N SER A 113 0.83 8.26 -8.47
CA SER A 113 0.51 9.69 -8.49
C SER A 113 0.68 10.36 -9.85
N GLN A 114 1.51 9.78 -10.72
CA GLN A 114 1.70 10.25 -12.08
C GLN A 114 0.91 9.38 -13.07
N LEU A 115 0.96 8.06 -12.91
CA LEU A 115 0.37 7.12 -13.86
C LEU A 115 -1.17 7.13 -13.85
N ILE A 116 -1.82 7.23 -12.67
CA ILE A 116 -3.29 7.19 -12.58
C ILE A 116 -3.92 8.42 -13.24
N PRO A 117 -3.54 9.68 -12.91
CA PRO A 117 -4.17 10.85 -13.52
C PRO A 117 -3.97 10.90 -15.04
N TRP A 118 -2.79 10.51 -15.52
CA TRP A 118 -2.51 10.42 -16.95
C TRP A 118 -3.42 9.42 -17.67
N LEU A 119 -3.58 8.22 -17.12
CA LEU A 119 -4.45 7.18 -17.71
C LEU A 119 -5.93 7.55 -17.62
N GLN A 120 -6.35 8.26 -16.56
CA GLN A 120 -7.71 8.80 -16.46
C GLN A 120 -7.99 9.83 -17.55
N ALA A 121 -7.05 10.73 -17.83
CA ALA A 121 -7.19 11.70 -18.92
C ALA A 121 -7.32 10.99 -20.27
N ASP A 122 -6.56 9.91 -20.47
CA ASP A 122 -6.68 9.08 -21.67
C ASP A 122 -8.05 8.41 -21.81
N MET A 123 -8.53 7.76 -20.74
CA MET A 123 -9.86 7.14 -20.74
C MET A 123 -10.97 8.14 -21.05
N ARG A 124 -10.92 9.37 -20.49
CA ARG A 124 -11.91 10.41 -20.80
C ARG A 124 -11.91 10.79 -22.28
N ARG A 125 -10.74 10.89 -22.92
CA ARG A 125 -10.65 11.16 -24.37
C ARG A 125 -11.27 10.03 -25.17
N ARG A 126 -10.96 8.78 -24.82
CA ARG A 126 -11.45 7.59 -25.52
C ARG A 126 -12.97 7.42 -25.40
N LEU A 127 -13.54 7.68 -24.21
CA LEU A 127 -14.99 7.66 -24.00
C LEU A 127 -15.74 8.71 -24.83
N ALA A 128 -15.07 9.77 -25.29
CA ALA A 128 -15.65 10.78 -26.18
C ALA A 128 -15.65 10.35 -27.66
N LEU A 129 -15.01 9.23 -28.01
CA LEU A 129 -14.94 8.72 -29.38
C LEU A 129 -16.03 7.66 -29.62
N PRO A 130 -16.75 7.73 -30.76
CA PRO A 130 -17.88 6.85 -31.08
C PRO A 130 -17.42 5.50 -31.67
N GLU A 131 -16.46 4.84 -31.04
CA GLU A 131 -16.02 3.50 -31.47
C GLU A 131 -16.91 2.40 -30.87
N ASP A 132 -17.07 1.30 -31.60
CA ASP A 132 -17.69 0.08 -31.09
C ASP A 132 -16.61 -0.76 -30.40
N PRO A 133 -16.50 -0.72 -29.05
CA PRO A 133 -15.33 -1.24 -28.38
C PRO A 133 -15.42 -2.77 -28.25
N THR A 134 -14.33 -3.45 -28.56
CA THR A 134 -14.10 -4.80 -28.02
C THR A 134 -14.09 -4.74 -26.49
N LEU A 135 -14.48 -5.82 -25.83
CA LEU A 135 -14.44 -5.91 -24.36
C LEU A 135 -13.29 -6.80 -23.87
N ASP A 136 -12.19 -6.85 -24.64
CA ASP A 136 -10.95 -7.49 -24.21
C ASP A 136 -10.22 -6.55 -23.22
N PRO A 137 -9.98 -6.96 -21.96
CA PRO A 137 -9.34 -6.11 -20.95
C PRO A 137 -7.92 -5.63 -21.29
N TYR A 138 -7.23 -6.25 -22.26
CA TYR A 138 -5.88 -5.88 -22.68
C TYR A 138 -5.83 -5.25 -24.07
N ASP A 139 -6.93 -5.26 -24.81
CA ASP A 139 -7.02 -4.75 -26.18
C ASP A 139 -8.43 -4.23 -26.49
N ASN A 140 -8.75 -3.05 -25.96
CA ASN A 140 -10.04 -2.39 -26.17
C ASN A 140 -9.91 -0.88 -26.35
N ALA A 141 -10.94 -0.26 -26.92
CA ALA A 141 -10.98 1.18 -27.14
C ALA A 141 -11.37 2.00 -25.89
N LEU A 142 -11.91 1.39 -24.82
CA LEU A 142 -12.37 2.12 -23.63
C LEU A 142 -11.24 2.49 -22.66
N ALA A 143 -10.11 1.80 -22.75
CA ALA A 143 -8.89 2.08 -22.00
C ALA A 143 -7.69 1.79 -22.90
N MET A 144 -6.58 2.53 -22.75
CA MET A 144 -5.36 2.30 -23.52
C MET A 144 -4.98 0.80 -23.60
N PRO A 145 -4.91 0.20 -24.79
CA PRO A 145 -4.49 -1.18 -24.96
C PRO A 145 -3.11 -1.45 -24.36
N LEU A 146 -2.89 -2.67 -23.85
CA LEU A 146 -1.63 -3.04 -23.21
C LEU A 146 -0.43 -2.88 -24.15
N HIS A 147 -0.58 -3.19 -25.43
CA HIS A 147 0.49 -3.09 -26.42
C HIS A 147 0.90 -1.63 -26.70
N GLU A 148 -0.03 -0.68 -26.56
CA GLU A 148 0.25 0.76 -26.63
C GLU A 148 0.86 1.23 -25.31
N TRP A 149 0.25 0.85 -24.18
CA TRP A 149 0.64 1.27 -22.84
C TRP A 149 2.10 0.93 -22.50
N ILE A 150 2.63 -0.23 -22.92
CA ILE A 150 4.03 -0.58 -22.64
C ILE A 150 5.05 0.24 -23.44
N GLU A 151 4.65 0.91 -24.52
CA GLU A 151 5.56 1.73 -25.31
C GLU A 151 5.54 3.21 -24.88
N GLU A 152 4.66 3.58 -23.95
CA GLU A 152 4.51 4.95 -23.48
C GLU A 152 5.74 5.44 -22.68
N PRO A 153 6.29 6.64 -22.98
CA PRO A 153 7.47 7.16 -22.28
C PRO A 153 7.29 7.26 -20.76
N LEU A 154 6.07 7.57 -20.30
CA LEU A 154 5.76 7.63 -18.88
C LEU A 154 5.85 6.24 -18.22
N VAL A 155 5.41 5.19 -18.93
CA VAL A 155 5.49 3.80 -18.47
C VAL A 155 6.94 3.31 -18.49
N ALA A 156 7.71 3.70 -19.51
CA ALA A 156 9.15 3.46 -19.55
C ALA A 156 9.89 4.08 -18.37
N ASP A 157 9.44 5.25 -17.87
CA ASP A 157 10.07 5.90 -16.71
C ASP A 157 9.62 5.40 -15.34
N LEU A 158 8.35 5.03 -15.21
CA LEU A 158 7.75 4.69 -13.91
C LEU A 158 7.62 3.19 -13.65
N VAL A 159 7.52 2.39 -14.70
CA VAL A 159 7.23 0.96 -14.58
C VAL A 159 8.39 0.11 -15.06
N HIS A 160 8.99 0.41 -16.21
CA HIS A 160 10.03 -0.47 -16.77
C HIS A 160 11.34 -0.46 -15.98
N ASN A 161 11.92 -1.65 -15.80
CA ASN A 161 13.11 -1.85 -14.98
C ASN A 161 12.97 -1.26 -13.56
N GLY A 162 11.74 -1.29 -13.01
CA GLY A 162 11.42 -0.66 -11.75
C GLY A 162 12.19 -1.25 -10.58
N SER A 163 12.40 -2.57 -10.55
CA SER A 163 13.20 -3.22 -9.51
C SER A 163 14.67 -2.83 -9.60
N LEU A 164 15.23 -2.83 -10.81
CA LEU A 164 16.60 -2.39 -11.07
C LEU A 164 16.81 -0.95 -10.59
N PHE A 165 16.01 0.01 -11.06
CA PHE A 165 16.21 1.42 -10.71
C PHE A 165 15.93 1.71 -9.23
N GLN A 166 15.02 0.97 -8.59
CA GLN A 166 14.76 1.13 -7.17
C GLN A 166 15.91 0.59 -6.31
N LEU A 167 16.57 -0.49 -6.72
CA LEU A 167 17.82 -0.94 -6.10
C LEU A 167 18.96 0.06 -6.35
N LEU A 168 19.07 0.62 -7.55
CA LEU A 168 20.14 1.57 -7.88
C LEU A 168 20.02 2.92 -7.17
N GLY A 169 18.84 3.25 -6.64
CA GLY A 169 18.57 4.60 -6.13
C GLY A 169 18.43 5.61 -7.28
N ALA A 170 17.80 5.19 -8.37
CA ALA A 170 17.71 5.93 -9.63
C ALA A 170 16.28 5.97 -10.22
N THR A 171 15.24 5.92 -9.39
CA THR A 171 13.84 6.10 -9.82
C THR A 171 13.46 7.57 -9.97
N ALA A 172 12.25 7.86 -10.46
CA ALA A 172 11.72 9.22 -10.44
C ALA A 172 11.41 9.73 -9.01
N ALA A 173 11.45 8.85 -8.00
CA ALA A 173 11.31 9.19 -6.59
C ALA A 173 12.67 9.29 -5.85
N SER A 174 13.81 9.24 -6.57
CA SER A 174 15.14 9.38 -5.96
C SER A 174 15.32 10.74 -5.30
N ARG A 175 16.19 10.80 -4.29
CA ARG A 175 16.58 12.06 -3.62
C ARG A 175 17.19 13.08 -4.59
N ASP A 176 18.07 12.62 -5.48
CA ASP A 176 18.63 13.43 -6.59
C ASP A 176 17.93 13.04 -7.90
N VAL A 177 16.77 13.65 -8.14
CA VAL A 177 15.90 13.36 -9.30
C VAL A 177 16.64 13.60 -10.62
N GLN A 178 17.45 14.67 -10.71
CA GLN A 178 18.15 15.01 -11.96
C GLN A 178 19.25 14.00 -12.29
N ARG A 179 20.03 13.57 -11.29
CA ARG A 179 21.03 12.51 -11.48
C ARG A 179 20.36 11.18 -11.81
N ALA A 180 19.29 10.84 -11.11
CA ALA A 180 18.53 9.62 -11.35
C ALA A 180 17.99 9.56 -12.79
N GLU A 181 17.42 10.66 -13.28
CA GLU A 181 16.96 10.77 -14.68
C GLU A 181 18.09 10.57 -15.69
N ARG A 182 19.27 11.19 -15.46
CA ARG A 182 20.46 10.97 -16.30
C ARG A 182 20.88 9.50 -16.31
N VAL A 183 20.91 8.85 -15.14
CA VAL A 183 21.24 7.42 -15.04
C VAL A 183 20.25 6.58 -15.84
N ARG A 184 18.94 6.79 -15.67
CA ARG A 184 17.92 6.04 -16.43
C ARG A 184 18.07 6.24 -17.94
N ARG A 185 18.35 7.47 -18.38
CA ARG A 185 18.58 7.78 -19.80
C ARG A 185 19.81 7.06 -20.34
N CYS A 186 20.94 7.08 -19.62
CA CYS A 186 22.16 6.39 -20.03
C CYS A 186 21.93 4.87 -20.12
N VAL A 187 21.30 4.27 -19.10
CA VAL A 187 21.00 2.83 -19.07
C VAL A 187 20.10 2.39 -20.23
N ARG A 188 19.19 3.25 -20.70
CA ARG A 188 18.33 2.94 -21.85
C ARG A 188 19.06 3.12 -23.20
N ALA A 189 20.02 4.04 -23.27
CA ALA A 189 20.67 4.44 -24.51
C ALA A 189 21.96 3.67 -24.81
N ASP A 190 22.63 3.15 -23.79
CA ASP A 190 23.98 2.60 -23.90
C ASP A 190 24.13 1.23 -23.21
N ALA A 191 24.67 0.26 -23.95
CA ALA A 191 24.77 -1.13 -23.50
C ALA A 191 25.79 -1.32 -22.37
N GLU A 192 26.90 -0.57 -22.38
CA GLU A 192 27.91 -0.63 -21.32
C GLU A 192 27.36 -0.03 -20.02
N ALA A 193 26.64 1.10 -20.11
CA ALA A 193 25.94 1.70 -18.98
C ALA A 193 24.87 0.75 -18.42
N ALA A 194 24.12 0.05 -19.29
CA ALA A 194 23.15 -0.97 -18.87
C ALA A 194 23.83 -2.13 -18.13
N ALA A 195 24.96 -2.63 -18.63
CA ALA A 195 25.73 -3.69 -17.99
C ALA A 195 26.31 -3.25 -16.63
N ALA A 196 26.85 -2.04 -16.55
CA ALA A 196 27.37 -1.48 -15.30
C ALA A 196 26.27 -1.28 -14.25
N ALA A 197 25.11 -0.77 -14.68
CA ALA A 197 23.94 -0.62 -13.83
C ALA A 197 23.44 -1.97 -13.31
N LEU A 198 23.39 -2.98 -14.18
CA LEU A 198 23.02 -4.33 -13.77
C LEU A 198 24.00 -4.90 -12.73
N SER A 199 25.31 -4.81 -12.99
CA SER A 199 26.33 -5.29 -12.06
C SER A 199 26.20 -4.63 -10.68
N ALA A 200 26.01 -3.30 -10.64
CA ALA A 200 25.84 -2.55 -9.40
C ALA A 200 24.53 -2.87 -8.66
N ALA A 201 23.51 -3.37 -9.37
CA ALA A 201 22.28 -3.81 -8.76
C ALA A 201 22.35 -5.27 -8.28
N GLU A 202 23.03 -6.16 -9.02
CA GLU A 202 23.34 -7.53 -8.58
C GLU A 202 24.19 -7.53 -7.29
N GLU A 203 25.16 -6.62 -7.18
CA GLU A 203 25.92 -6.42 -5.93
C GLU A 203 25.00 -6.03 -4.76
N ARG A 204 24.05 -5.13 -4.99
CA ARG A 204 23.03 -4.76 -3.98
C ARG A 204 22.10 -5.90 -3.63
N VAL A 205 21.73 -6.74 -4.62
CA VAL A 205 20.96 -7.95 -4.37
C VAL A 205 21.69 -8.86 -3.39
N GLU A 206 23.02 -8.89 -3.34
CA GLU A 206 23.77 -9.65 -2.33
C GLU A 206 23.97 -8.88 -1.01
N SER A 207 24.02 -7.54 -1.04
CA SER A 207 24.35 -6.73 0.14
C SER A 207 23.19 -6.45 1.11
N VAL A 208 21.93 -6.49 0.65
CA VAL A 208 20.77 -6.21 1.52
C VAL A 208 20.55 -7.33 2.55
N PRO A 209 19.97 -7.09 3.74
CA PRO A 209 19.77 -8.15 4.74
C PRO A 209 18.89 -9.31 4.28
N ALA A 210 17.80 -9.01 3.56
CA ALA A 210 17.02 -10.03 2.87
C ALA A 210 16.32 -9.44 1.65
N ILE A 211 16.31 -10.26 0.60
CA ILE A 211 15.57 -10.03 -0.63
C ILE A 211 14.88 -11.34 -1.02
N GLY A 212 13.61 -11.24 -1.37
CA GLY A 212 12.85 -12.42 -1.81
C GLY A 212 12.08 -12.17 -3.08
N THR A 213 11.26 -13.15 -3.49
CA THR A 213 10.41 -13.03 -4.66
C THR A 213 8.94 -13.30 -4.32
N SER A 214 8.03 -12.58 -4.99
CA SER A 214 6.59 -12.72 -4.75
C SER A 214 6.09 -14.14 -4.98
N GLU A 215 6.68 -14.88 -5.91
CA GLU A 215 6.30 -16.26 -6.24
C GLU A 215 6.63 -17.23 -5.09
N ARG A 216 7.61 -16.89 -4.26
CA ARG A 216 8.05 -17.65 -3.08
C ARG A 216 7.78 -16.85 -1.81
N LEU A 217 6.56 -16.31 -1.69
CA LEU A 217 6.17 -15.39 -0.61
C LEU A 217 6.44 -15.94 0.79
N ASN A 218 6.22 -17.24 0.99
CA ASN A 218 6.39 -17.85 2.30
C ASN A 218 7.86 -17.92 2.72
N GLU A 219 8.72 -18.32 1.79
CA GLU A 219 10.16 -18.35 2.03
C GLU A 219 10.72 -16.94 2.16
N THR A 220 10.17 -15.99 1.39
CA THR A 220 10.46 -14.57 1.53
C THR A 220 10.08 -14.05 2.91
N ALA A 221 8.91 -14.43 3.42
CA ALA A 221 8.47 -14.08 4.77
C ALA A 221 9.41 -14.68 5.84
N ALA A 222 9.85 -15.92 5.66
CA ALA A 222 10.83 -16.56 6.54
C ALA A 222 12.20 -15.86 6.50
N ALA A 223 12.68 -15.46 5.31
CA ALA A 223 13.92 -14.69 5.16
C ALA A 223 13.82 -13.33 5.85
N PHE A 224 12.68 -12.64 5.71
CA PHE A 224 12.45 -11.36 6.38
C PHE A 224 12.39 -11.51 7.91
N ALA A 225 11.68 -12.52 8.41
CA ALA A 225 11.60 -12.80 9.85
C ALA A 225 13.01 -13.03 10.45
N ARG A 226 13.84 -13.84 9.78
CA ARG A 226 15.25 -14.03 10.18
C ARG A 226 16.05 -12.74 10.12
N ALA A 227 15.91 -11.95 9.05
CA ALA A 227 16.66 -10.71 8.88
C ALA A 227 16.35 -9.66 9.96
N ILE A 228 15.12 -9.63 10.49
CA ILE A 228 14.73 -8.76 11.60
C ILE A 228 14.87 -9.42 12.98
N GLY A 229 15.38 -10.66 13.05
CA GLY A 229 15.64 -11.37 14.29
C GLY A 229 14.40 -11.82 15.07
N VAL A 230 13.28 -12.11 14.38
CA VAL A 230 12.05 -12.61 15.03
C VAL A 230 11.80 -14.09 14.72
N SER A 231 11.18 -14.79 15.69
CA SER A 231 10.70 -16.16 15.54
C SER A 231 9.21 -16.18 15.20
N TRP A 232 8.73 -17.27 14.62
CA TRP A 232 7.30 -17.49 14.41
C TRP A 232 6.50 -17.62 15.72
N ASP A 233 7.17 -17.94 16.82
CA ASP A 233 6.60 -17.99 18.17
C ASP A 233 6.68 -16.65 18.91
N SER A 234 7.29 -15.63 18.29
CA SER A 234 7.38 -14.30 18.88
C SER A 234 5.98 -13.68 19.05
N PRO A 235 5.83 -12.73 20.00
CA PRO A 235 4.60 -11.97 20.15
C PRO A 235 4.18 -11.31 18.83
N ALA A 236 2.87 -11.35 18.57
CA ALA A 236 2.27 -10.67 17.44
C ALA A 236 1.48 -9.44 17.93
N TYR A 237 1.43 -8.42 17.09
CA TYR A 237 0.77 -7.16 17.39
C TYR A 237 -0.30 -6.83 16.36
N ARG A 238 -1.40 -6.23 16.82
CA ARG A 238 -2.46 -5.70 15.95
C ARG A 238 -1.88 -4.60 15.06
N ASN A 239 -2.40 -4.56 13.84
CA ASN A 239 -2.32 -3.35 13.04
C ASN A 239 -3.23 -2.31 13.67
N VAL A 240 -2.64 -1.35 14.35
CA VAL A 240 -3.29 -0.08 14.59
C VAL A 240 -3.36 0.64 13.26
N ASP A 241 -4.57 1.00 12.86
CA ASP A 241 -4.77 2.16 12.00
C ASP A 241 -4.18 3.37 12.73
N GLU A 242 -3.69 4.36 11.98
CA GLU A 242 -2.73 5.40 12.41
C GLU A 242 -3.18 6.30 13.59
N TRP A 243 -4.33 6.04 14.18
CA TRP A 243 -5.00 6.75 15.26
C TRP A 243 -4.53 6.42 16.68
N ALA A 244 -3.59 5.48 16.84
CA ALA A 244 -3.05 5.12 18.16
C ALA A 244 -1.95 6.06 18.68
N VAL A 245 -1.54 7.06 17.90
CA VAL A 245 -0.42 7.94 18.23
C VAL A 245 -0.97 9.36 18.44
N SER A 246 -0.96 9.86 19.68
CA SER A 246 -1.19 11.28 19.93
C SER A 246 0.13 12.03 19.75
N PHE A 247 0.06 13.21 19.15
CA PHE A 247 1.17 14.14 19.12
C PHE A 247 1.19 14.92 20.43
N ASP A 248 2.34 14.94 21.10
CA ASP A 248 2.55 15.82 22.26
C ASP A 248 3.15 17.13 21.74
N PRO A 249 2.52 18.29 21.98
CA PRO A 249 3.13 19.58 21.74
C PRO A 249 4.07 19.90 22.91
N GLU A 250 5.37 19.71 22.67
CA GLU A 250 6.53 20.20 23.45
C GLU A 250 6.68 19.73 24.91
N ASP A 251 7.82 19.07 25.15
CA ASP A 251 8.48 18.86 26.43
C ASP A 251 7.63 18.38 27.62
N GLY A 252 7.41 17.07 27.64
CA GLY A 252 6.82 16.30 28.75
C GLY A 252 7.67 16.25 30.02
N ILE A 253 8.03 17.41 30.57
CA ILE A 253 8.42 17.55 31.97
C ILE A 253 7.53 18.64 32.58
N ASP A 254 6.57 18.20 33.39
CA ASP A 254 5.88 18.96 34.43
C ASP A 254 4.71 19.88 34.05
N LEU A 255 3.78 19.42 33.19
CA LEU A 255 2.53 20.14 32.91
C LEU A 255 1.32 19.74 33.77
N ASP A 256 1.43 18.71 34.61
CA ASP A 256 0.37 18.40 35.60
C ASP A 256 0.29 19.48 36.70
N ALA A 257 1.35 20.29 36.86
CA ALA A 257 1.42 21.36 37.85
C ALA A 257 0.96 22.75 37.34
N LEU A 258 0.84 22.95 36.01
CA LEU A 258 0.75 24.30 35.43
C LEU A 258 -0.53 24.62 34.62
N LEU A 259 -1.42 23.66 34.35
CA LEU A 259 -2.67 23.93 33.64
C LEU A 259 -3.90 23.63 34.48
N SER A 260 -4.22 24.56 35.38
CA SER A 260 -5.61 24.79 35.79
C SER A 260 -6.32 25.45 34.61
N VAL A 261 -7.15 24.72 33.87
CA VAL A 261 -7.96 25.28 32.77
C VAL A 261 -9.05 26.18 33.38
N PRO A 262 -9.01 27.51 33.20
CA PRO A 262 -10.08 28.37 33.70
C PRO A 262 -11.36 28.08 32.90
N GLY A 263 -12.39 27.59 33.58
CA GLY A 263 -13.71 27.31 32.98
C GLY A 263 -14.04 25.83 32.73
N ALA A 264 -13.06 24.91 32.84
CA ALA A 264 -13.34 23.48 32.90
C ALA A 264 -13.12 23.01 34.34
N GLY A 265 -14.20 23.04 35.15
CA GLY A 265 -14.15 22.80 36.60
C GLY A 265 -13.19 21.67 37.00
N GLU A 266 -12.18 22.02 37.80
CA GLU A 266 -11.20 21.17 38.52
C GLU A 266 -10.88 19.78 37.92
N MET A 267 -10.78 19.66 36.60
CA MET A 267 -10.40 18.41 35.96
C MET A 267 -8.96 18.48 35.52
N SER A 268 -8.11 17.59 36.05
CA SER A 268 -6.73 17.44 35.57
C SER A 268 -6.71 17.04 34.10
N LEU A 269 -5.61 17.36 33.40
CA LEU A 269 -5.41 16.97 32.00
C LEU A 269 -5.57 15.46 31.79
N ALA A 270 -5.14 14.64 32.76
CA ALA A 270 -5.35 13.20 32.78
C ALA A 270 -6.85 12.81 32.87
N ALA A 271 -7.64 13.53 33.66
CA ALA A 271 -9.09 13.32 33.75
C ALA A 271 -9.82 13.77 32.47
N ALA A 272 -9.41 14.89 31.87
CA ALA A 272 -9.92 15.37 30.60
C ALA A 272 -9.60 14.38 29.46
N ARG A 273 -8.36 13.89 29.37
CA ARG A 273 -7.92 12.87 28.41
C ARG A 273 -8.70 11.56 28.58
N LYS A 274 -8.86 11.06 29.81
CA LYS A 274 -9.68 9.86 30.09
C LYS A 274 -11.14 10.06 29.67
N ARG A 275 -11.70 11.25 29.89
CA ARG A 275 -13.06 11.59 29.49
C ARG A 275 -13.21 11.65 27.97
N LEU A 276 -12.25 12.22 27.24
CA LEU A 276 -12.24 12.30 25.78
C LEU A 276 -12.12 10.90 25.14
N VAL A 277 -11.23 10.04 25.66
CA VAL A 277 -11.12 8.65 25.21
C VAL A 277 -12.41 7.87 25.48
N LYS A 278 -13.08 8.12 26.62
CA LYS A 278 -14.37 7.50 26.96
C LYS A 278 -15.48 7.98 26.01
N LEU A 279 -15.53 9.27 25.68
CA LEU A 279 -16.46 9.87 24.72
C LEU A 279 -16.23 9.32 23.30
N HIS A 280 -14.98 9.26 22.86
CA HIS A 280 -14.62 8.69 21.56
C HIS A 280 -15.00 7.21 21.46
N ARG A 281 -14.73 6.42 22.52
CA ARG A 281 -15.14 5.01 22.59
C ARG A 281 -16.67 4.87 22.51
N GLN A 282 -17.42 5.77 23.13
CA GLN A 282 -18.88 5.80 23.07
C GLN A 282 -19.36 6.15 21.65
N MET A 283 -18.79 7.17 21.02
CA MET A 283 -19.12 7.55 19.62
C MET A 283 -18.84 6.41 18.63
N VAL A 284 -17.71 5.72 18.78
CA VAL A 284 -17.39 4.55 17.94
C VAL A 284 -18.37 3.41 18.20
N LEU A 285 -18.75 3.17 19.46
CA LEU A 285 -19.74 2.15 19.81
C LEU A 285 -21.12 2.48 19.22
N ASP A 286 -21.53 3.74 19.27
CA ASP A 286 -22.80 4.22 18.75
C ASP A 286 -22.82 4.18 17.21
N ALA A 287 -21.70 4.50 16.55
CA ALA A 287 -21.53 4.34 15.11
C ALA A 287 -21.56 2.86 14.68
N VAL A 288 -20.95 1.96 15.46
CA VAL A 288 -20.99 0.52 15.23
C VAL A 288 -22.40 -0.05 15.46
N LEU A 289 -23.13 0.43 16.48
CA LEU A 289 -24.52 0.05 16.76
C LEU A 289 -25.50 0.60 15.71
N ALA A 290 -25.23 1.80 15.17
CA ALA A 290 -25.96 2.37 14.05
C ALA A 290 -25.71 1.56 12.76
N ALA A 291 -24.46 1.18 12.50
CA ALA A 291 -24.10 0.32 11.37
C ALA A 291 -24.71 -1.10 11.49
N ALA A 292 -24.81 -1.65 12.70
CA ALA A 292 -25.43 -2.95 12.96
C ALA A 292 -26.94 -2.98 12.69
N LYS A 293 -27.63 -1.84 12.70
CA LYS A 293 -29.07 -1.71 12.34
C LYS A 293 -29.32 -1.71 10.82
N HIS A 294 -28.28 -1.74 9.97
CA HIS A 294 -28.39 -1.48 8.53
C HIS A 294 -28.19 -2.71 7.62
N ASN A 295 -28.44 -3.93 8.10
CA ASN A 295 -28.71 -5.04 7.17
C ASN A 295 -29.89 -5.89 7.61
N PRO A 296 -31.01 -5.78 6.88
CA PRO A 296 -31.54 -7.00 6.26
C PRO A 296 -32.28 -6.72 4.93
N ARG A 297 -31.57 -6.84 3.80
CA ARG A 297 -32.03 -7.12 2.42
C ARG A 297 -33.27 -6.47 1.75
N SER A 298 -34.11 -5.66 2.36
CA SER A 298 -35.22 -5.02 1.63
C SER A 298 -35.86 -3.93 2.45
N ILE A 299 -35.96 -2.72 1.90
CA ILE A 299 -37.12 -1.83 1.87
C ILE A 299 -36.62 -0.42 1.53
N GLN A 300 -36.40 -0.24 0.24
CA GLN A 300 -36.28 1.04 -0.43
C GLN A 300 -37.70 1.65 -0.55
N LYS A 301 -38.37 1.96 0.57
CA LYS A 301 -39.63 2.74 0.57
C LYS A 301 -40.21 3.25 1.91
N ALA A 302 -39.60 3.03 3.08
CA ALA A 302 -40.30 3.32 4.36
C ALA A 302 -39.66 4.33 5.34
N LEU A 303 -38.48 4.93 5.08
CA LEU A 303 -37.77 5.70 6.12
C LEU A 303 -37.41 7.15 5.73
N VAL A 304 -38.29 7.82 5.01
CA VAL A 304 -38.12 9.24 4.61
C VAL A 304 -38.77 10.22 5.60
N ILE A 305 -39.51 9.75 6.63
CA ILE A 305 -40.23 10.66 7.56
C ILE A 305 -39.70 10.65 9.01
N GLU A 306 -39.04 9.60 9.50
CA GLU A 306 -38.43 9.62 10.86
C GLU A 306 -36.97 10.11 10.92
N ALA A 307 -36.26 10.21 9.80
CA ALA A 307 -34.84 10.60 9.78
C ALA A 307 -34.58 12.08 10.12
N ALA A 308 -35.61 12.95 10.07
CA ALA A 308 -35.43 14.38 10.28
C ALA A 308 -35.29 14.78 11.77
N ARG A 309 -35.82 14.00 12.72
CA ARG A 309 -35.73 14.31 14.16
C ARG A 309 -34.46 13.78 14.83
N GLY A 310 -33.92 12.67 14.33
CA GLY A 310 -32.65 12.10 14.83
C GLY A 310 -31.41 12.85 14.36
N GLN A 311 -31.46 13.49 13.18
CA GLN A 311 -30.32 14.24 12.65
C GLN A 311 -30.07 15.56 13.38
N GLN A 312 -31.09 16.29 13.85
CA GLN A 312 -30.88 17.58 14.53
C GLN A 312 -30.19 17.43 15.89
N ALA A 313 -30.52 16.39 16.67
CA ALA A 313 -29.86 16.12 17.94
C ALA A 313 -28.40 15.69 17.75
N ALA A 314 -28.14 14.83 16.75
CA ALA A 314 -26.79 14.42 16.40
C ALA A 314 -25.95 15.58 15.81
N HIS A 315 -26.59 16.51 15.08
CA HIS A 315 -25.92 17.71 14.55
C HIS A 315 -25.58 18.69 15.67
N ALA A 316 -26.49 18.91 16.63
CA ALA A 316 -26.23 19.76 17.79
C ALA A 316 -25.15 19.19 18.71
N ASP A 317 -25.12 17.87 18.91
CA ASP A 317 -24.05 17.21 19.65
C ASP A 317 -22.70 17.27 18.90
N LEU A 318 -22.71 17.18 17.56
CA LEU A 318 -21.51 17.33 16.74
C LEU A 318 -21.00 18.78 16.74
N GLU A 319 -21.88 19.77 16.60
CA GLU A 319 -21.53 21.19 16.71
C GLU A 319 -20.96 21.51 18.09
N ARG A 320 -21.56 21.01 19.17
CA ARG A 320 -21.01 21.17 20.52
C ARG A 320 -19.62 20.53 20.65
N VAL A 321 -19.41 19.33 20.09
CA VAL A 321 -18.08 18.68 20.10
C VAL A 321 -17.07 19.47 19.26
N LEU A 322 -17.48 20.01 18.11
CA LEU A 322 -16.64 20.85 17.26
C LEU A 322 -16.31 22.18 17.93
N ASP A 323 -17.25 22.79 18.65
CA ASP A 323 -17.04 24.00 19.45
C ASP A 323 -16.13 23.73 20.65
N GLU A 324 -16.31 22.60 21.35
CA GLU A 324 -15.38 22.16 22.41
C GLU A 324 -13.98 21.90 21.83
N MET A 325 -13.87 21.28 20.65
CA MET A 325 -12.58 21.07 19.98
C MET A 325 -11.94 22.37 19.51
N SER A 326 -12.72 23.33 19.00
CA SER A 326 -12.25 24.68 18.63
C SER A 326 -11.80 25.47 19.85
N ALA A 327 -12.57 25.46 20.94
CA ALA A 327 -12.20 26.12 22.19
C ALA A 327 -10.93 25.52 22.80
N LEU A 328 -10.79 24.19 22.75
CA LEU A 328 -9.56 23.50 23.15
C LEU A 328 -8.39 23.82 22.22
N ALA A 329 -8.62 24.05 20.92
CA ALA A 329 -7.59 24.46 19.98
C ALA A 329 -7.14 25.92 20.18
N GLU A 330 -8.09 26.84 20.41
CA GLU A 330 -7.83 28.24 20.74
C GLU A 330 -7.12 28.39 22.09
N ALA A 331 -7.43 27.51 23.06
CA ALA A 331 -6.74 27.42 24.34
C ALA A 331 -5.36 26.73 24.25
N GLY A 332 -4.92 26.31 23.05
CA GLY A 332 -3.64 25.63 22.83
C GLY A 332 -3.59 24.18 23.32
N ALA A 333 -4.70 23.62 23.80
CA ALA A 333 -4.80 22.24 24.29
C ALA A 333 -4.94 21.19 23.16
N LEU A 334 -5.33 21.62 21.95
CA LEU A 334 -5.37 20.79 20.74
C LEU A 334 -4.62 21.51 19.61
N THR A 335 -3.68 20.82 18.96
CA THR A 335 -3.02 21.34 17.75
C THR A 335 -3.60 20.63 16.52
N ARG A 336 -3.86 21.36 15.43
CA ARG A 336 -4.22 20.73 14.14
C ARG A 336 -3.07 19.84 13.68
N LEU A 337 -3.37 18.64 13.18
CA LEU A 337 -2.36 17.63 12.83
C LEU A 337 -1.27 18.17 11.88
N GLY A 338 -1.64 19.01 10.91
CA GLY A 338 -0.71 19.64 9.95
C GLY A 338 0.17 20.76 10.53
N SER A 339 -0.15 21.26 11.72
CA SER A 339 0.67 22.25 12.45
C SER A 339 1.36 21.66 13.67
N ALA A 340 1.13 20.38 13.98
CA ALA A 340 1.76 19.68 15.09
C ALA A 340 3.27 19.53 14.83
N ARG A 341 4.07 20.26 15.61
CA ARG A 341 5.52 20.09 15.68
C ARG A 341 5.81 19.38 17.00
N GLY A 342 6.38 18.18 16.93
CA GLY A 342 6.64 17.37 18.13
C GLY A 342 6.93 15.90 17.83
N ARG A 343 7.43 15.18 18.83
CA ARG A 343 7.60 13.72 18.77
C ARG A 343 6.23 13.07 18.86
N SER A 344 5.94 12.12 17.97
CA SER A 344 4.74 11.30 18.08
C SER A 344 4.90 10.35 19.27
N VAL A 345 4.01 10.42 20.27
CA VAL A 345 4.05 9.57 21.46
C VAL A 345 2.92 8.56 21.40
N GLN A 346 3.24 7.29 21.58
CA GLN A 346 2.24 6.24 21.67
C GLN A 346 1.50 6.36 23.01
N ILE A 347 0.17 6.43 22.96
CA ILE A 347 -0.66 6.62 24.17
C ILE A 347 -0.79 5.32 24.96
N MET A 348 -0.97 4.21 24.25
CA MET A 348 -1.24 2.90 24.85
C MET A 348 0.01 2.03 24.78
N PRO A 349 0.38 1.30 25.84
CA PRO A 349 1.55 0.43 25.80
C PRO A 349 1.37 -0.70 24.77
N ASP A 350 2.48 -1.28 24.29
CA ASP A 350 2.46 -2.29 23.22
C ASP A 350 1.64 -3.54 23.59
N GLU A 351 1.57 -3.88 24.88
CA GLU A 351 0.78 -4.98 25.43
C GLU A 351 -0.71 -4.84 25.09
N HIS A 352 -1.22 -3.60 25.00
CA HIS A 352 -2.61 -3.36 24.61
C HIS A 352 -2.89 -3.85 23.18
N TYR A 353 -1.89 -3.82 22.31
CA TYR A 353 -1.98 -4.23 20.92
C TYR A 353 -1.57 -5.68 20.69
N ARG A 354 -1.17 -6.40 21.73
CA ARG A 354 -0.76 -7.80 21.62
C ARG A 354 -1.93 -8.66 21.15
N LEU A 355 -1.67 -9.51 20.18
CA LEU A 355 -2.58 -10.55 19.72
C LEU A 355 -2.50 -11.77 20.67
N PRO A 356 -3.61 -12.52 20.84
CA PRO A 356 -3.60 -13.69 21.71
C PRO A 356 -2.76 -14.84 21.16
N GLU A 357 -2.63 -14.93 19.82
CA GLU A 357 -1.77 -15.90 19.13
C GLU A 357 -0.38 -15.35 18.76
N PRO A 358 0.62 -16.22 18.53
CA PRO A 358 1.95 -15.82 18.09
C PRO A 358 2.01 -15.41 16.61
N LEU A 359 3.18 -14.93 16.18
CA LEU A 359 3.41 -14.36 14.84
C LEU A 359 3.03 -15.28 13.69
N GLY A 360 3.36 -16.57 13.75
CA GLY A 360 3.08 -17.54 12.68
C GLY A 360 1.59 -17.65 12.36
N PRO A 361 0.73 -18.06 13.31
CA PRO A 361 -0.72 -18.09 13.12
C PRO A 361 -1.31 -16.72 12.75
N ALA A 362 -0.79 -15.62 13.34
CA ALA A 362 -1.26 -14.29 13.02
C ALA A 362 -0.99 -13.89 11.55
N PHE A 363 0.20 -14.23 11.04
CA PHE A 363 0.58 -14.03 9.65
C PHE A 363 -0.33 -14.84 8.70
N LEU A 364 -0.53 -16.13 8.98
CA LEU A 364 -1.38 -17.00 8.14
C LEU A 364 -2.83 -16.51 8.09
N ARG A 365 -3.42 -16.17 9.23
CA ARG A 365 -4.77 -15.60 9.27
C ARG A 365 -4.85 -14.28 8.51
N CYS A 366 -3.83 -13.41 8.59
CA CYS A 366 -3.81 -12.18 7.82
C CYS A 366 -3.76 -12.46 6.31
N LEU A 367 -2.94 -13.43 5.87
CA LEU A 367 -2.88 -13.84 4.47
C LEU A 367 -4.23 -14.37 3.97
N GLU A 368 -4.90 -15.20 4.76
CA GLU A 368 -6.26 -15.67 4.47
C GLU A 368 -7.27 -14.52 4.39
N GLY A 369 -7.19 -13.56 5.32
CA GLY A 369 -8.02 -12.35 5.30
C GLY A 369 -7.79 -11.49 4.05
N GLN A 370 -6.55 -11.40 3.55
CA GLN A 370 -6.25 -10.71 2.29
C GLN A 370 -6.78 -11.44 1.05
N ARG A 371 -7.18 -12.72 1.18
CA ARG A 371 -7.92 -13.46 0.14
C ARG A 371 -9.42 -13.14 0.14
N GLY A 372 -9.92 -12.32 1.07
CA GLY A 372 -11.31 -11.89 1.14
C GLY A 372 -11.73 -10.86 0.06
N GLU A 373 -13.02 -10.59 -0.01
CA GLU A 373 -13.68 -9.68 -0.96
C GLU A 373 -13.42 -8.20 -0.65
N GLY A 374 -12.24 -7.71 -1.03
CA GLY A 374 -12.02 -6.26 -1.07
C GLY A 374 -12.75 -5.60 -2.25
N PRO A 375 -13.15 -4.31 -2.15
CA PRO A 375 -13.83 -3.58 -3.23
C PRO A 375 -13.06 -3.60 -4.56
N TYR A 376 -11.72 -3.58 -4.51
CA TYR A 376 -10.85 -3.75 -5.68
C TYR A 376 -11.04 -5.11 -6.39
N ARG A 377 -11.19 -6.18 -5.61
CA ARG A 377 -11.41 -7.53 -6.16
C ARG A 377 -12.82 -7.67 -6.71
N GLN A 378 -13.82 -7.06 -6.06
CA GLN A 378 -15.19 -7.03 -6.56
C GLN A 378 -15.26 -6.30 -7.91
N LEU A 379 -14.60 -5.15 -8.08
CA LEU A 379 -14.54 -4.44 -9.36
C LEU A 379 -13.85 -5.25 -10.46
N LYS A 380 -12.74 -5.93 -10.15
CA LYS A 380 -12.11 -6.86 -11.11
C LYS A 380 -13.05 -7.98 -11.57
N LEU A 381 -14.00 -8.40 -10.74
CA LEU A 381 -14.94 -9.47 -11.05
C LEU A 381 -16.20 -8.96 -11.77
N GLN A 382 -16.71 -7.79 -11.35
CA GLN A 382 -17.97 -7.20 -11.82
C GLN A 382 -17.80 -6.32 -13.08
N GLY A 383 -16.56 -5.89 -13.39
CA GLY A 383 -16.26 -4.96 -14.47
C GLY A 383 -16.30 -3.50 -14.01
N PHE A 384 -16.06 -2.58 -14.93
CA PHE A 384 -15.91 -1.15 -14.66
C PHE A 384 -17.17 -0.38 -15.08
N PRO A 385 -18.01 0.10 -14.14
CA PRO A 385 -19.27 0.76 -14.50
C PRO A 385 -19.09 1.99 -15.41
N ALA A 386 -17.99 2.73 -15.22
CA ALA A 386 -17.64 3.90 -16.02
C ALA A 386 -17.15 3.55 -17.44
N LEU A 387 -16.68 2.32 -17.66
CA LEU A 387 -16.12 1.86 -18.93
C LEU A 387 -16.99 0.74 -19.48
N HIS A 388 -18.05 1.12 -20.18
CA HIS A 388 -19.00 0.17 -20.75
C HIS A 388 -19.23 0.44 -22.23
N HIS A 389 -19.53 -0.63 -22.95
CA HIS A 389 -19.97 -0.57 -24.33
C HIS A 389 -21.25 0.25 -24.46
N PRO A 390 -21.34 1.20 -25.41
CA PRO A 390 -22.47 2.15 -25.49
C PRO A 390 -23.82 1.46 -25.71
N ILE A 391 -23.86 0.44 -26.57
CA ILE A 391 -25.07 -0.33 -26.89
C ILE A 391 -25.33 -1.44 -25.86
N THR A 392 -24.38 -2.36 -25.66
CA THR A 392 -24.64 -3.55 -24.84
C THR A 392 -24.61 -3.29 -23.33
N ARG A 393 -24.11 -2.11 -22.91
CA ARG A 393 -23.87 -1.73 -21.51
C ARG A 393 -22.97 -2.70 -20.74
N ARG A 394 -22.29 -3.61 -21.44
CA ARG A 394 -21.33 -4.55 -20.85
C ARG A 394 -19.98 -3.87 -20.66
N SER A 395 -19.27 -4.28 -19.61
CA SER A 395 -17.89 -3.87 -19.35
C SER A 395 -16.94 -5.05 -19.49
N PHE A 396 -15.65 -4.76 -19.61
CA PHE A 396 -14.59 -5.77 -19.59
C PHE A 396 -14.16 -6.07 -18.15
N ARG A 397 -13.50 -7.22 -17.95
CA ARG A 397 -13.01 -7.65 -16.63
C ARG A 397 -11.66 -8.33 -16.74
N PHE A 398 -10.77 -8.01 -15.81
CA PHE A 398 -9.50 -8.71 -15.70
C PHE A 398 -9.71 -10.12 -15.15
N SER A 399 -9.12 -11.11 -15.80
CA SER A 399 -9.20 -12.50 -15.35
C SER A 399 -7.93 -13.27 -15.72
N SER A 400 -7.66 -14.35 -14.98
CA SER A 400 -6.58 -15.28 -15.33
C SER A 400 -6.77 -15.90 -16.72
N ALA A 401 -8.01 -16.09 -17.17
CA ALA A 401 -8.31 -16.58 -18.51
C ALA A 401 -7.89 -15.58 -19.59
N ALA A 402 -8.27 -14.31 -19.43
CA ALA A 402 -7.85 -13.25 -20.35
C ALA A 402 -6.32 -13.10 -20.39
N ARG A 403 -5.67 -13.21 -19.22
CA ARG A 403 -4.20 -13.12 -19.12
C ARG A 403 -3.48 -14.26 -19.85
N ARG A 404 -4.03 -15.48 -19.82
CA ARG A 404 -3.49 -16.63 -20.58
C ARG A 404 -3.68 -16.48 -22.09
N GLY A 405 -4.62 -15.65 -22.54
CA GLY A 405 -4.86 -15.38 -23.95
C GLY A 405 -3.90 -14.36 -24.57
N LEU A 406 -3.00 -13.75 -23.79
CA LEU A 406 -2.04 -12.78 -24.30
C LEU A 406 -1.07 -13.41 -25.30
N ARG A 407 -0.82 -12.69 -26.40
CA ARG A 407 0.10 -13.12 -27.45
C ARG A 407 1.52 -13.25 -26.91
N GLN A 408 2.23 -14.32 -27.25
CA GLN A 408 3.60 -14.55 -26.79
C GLN A 408 4.57 -13.44 -27.19
N GLN A 409 4.40 -12.85 -28.37
CA GLN A 409 5.18 -11.70 -28.83
C GLN A 409 5.05 -10.50 -27.88
N LEU A 410 3.86 -10.24 -27.34
CA LEU A 410 3.62 -9.16 -26.39
C LEU A 410 4.31 -9.44 -25.05
N LEU A 411 4.27 -10.69 -24.57
CA LEU A 411 4.96 -11.09 -23.34
C LEU A 411 6.49 -11.01 -23.51
N ALA A 412 7.01 -11.44 -24.65
CA ALA A 412 8.43 -11.30 -25.01
C ALA A 412 8.84 -9.82 -25.04
N ARG A 413 8.02 -8.95 -25.67
CA ARG A 413 8.27 -7.51 -25.70
C ARG A 413 8.32 -6.89 -24.29
N ILE A 414 7.39 -7.27 -23.41
CA ILE A 414 7.43 -6.84 -22.00
C ILE A 414 8.74 -7.29 -21.34
N SER A 415 9.16 -8.53 -21.57
CA SER A 415 10.42 -9.05 -21.03
C SER A 415 11.64 -8.27 -21.55
N GLU A 416 11.68 -7.94 -22.85
CA GLU A 416 12.75 -7.16 -23.47
C GLU A 416 12.87 -5.75 -22.87
N LEU A 417 11.74 -5.06 -22.74
CA LEU A 417 11.66 -3.73 -22.11
C LEU A 417 12.07 -3.74 -20.63
N ASN A 418 12.12 -4.93 -20.00
CA ASN A 418 12.42 -5.14 -18.59
C ASN A 418 13.62 -6.08 -18.37
N SER A 419 14.57 -6.11 -19.31
CA SER A 419 15.74 -7.01 -19.28
C SER A 419 16.58 -6.89 -18.00
N GLY A 420 16.68 -5.69 -17.42
CA GLY A 420 17.32 -5.45 -16.14
C GLY A 420 16.59 -6.15 -15.00
N ASP A 421 15.27 -5.96 -14.90
CA ASP A 421 14.44 -6.63 -13.90
C ASP A 421 14.45 -8.16 -14.04
N VAL A 422 14.55 -8.70 -15.27
CA VAL A 422 14.69 -10.16 -15.50
C VAL A 422 15.93 -10.70 -14.78
N ARG A 423 17.05 -10.01 -14.94
CA ARG A 423 18.32 -10.39 -14.31
C ARG A 423 18.28 -10.23 -12.80
N ILE A 424 17.71 -9.13 -12.30
CA ILE A 424 17.53 -8.91 -10.86
C ILE A 424 16.60 -9.95 -10.22
N HIS A 425 15.51 -10.32 -10.90
CA HIS A 425 14.61 -11.36 -10.42
C HIS A 425 15.32 -12.72 -10.32
N GLN A 426 16.11 -13.08 -11.32
CA GLN A 426 16.92 -14.30 -11.30
C GLN A 426 17.92 -14.30 -10.15
N ALA A 427 18.67 -13.20 -9.96
CA ALA A 427 19.63 -13.06 -8.87
C ALA A 427 18.96 -13.17 -7.50
N ALA A 428 17.84 -12.46 -7.29
CA ALA A 428 17.07 -12.51 -6.05
C ALA A 428 16.53 -13.92 -5.76
N ARG A 429 16.03 -14.62 -6.79
CA ARG A 429 15.53 -16.00 -6.67
C ARG A 429 16.63 -16.98 -6.29
N GLN A 430 17.81 -16.87 -6.92
CA GLN A 430 18.97 -17.71 -6.60
C GLN A 430 19.46 -17.44 -5.18
N ARG A 431 19.56 -16.17 -4.77
CA ARG A 431 19.93 -15.82 -3.40
C ARG A 431 18.94 -16.39 -2.38
N LEU A 432 17.63 -16.20 -2.57
CA LEU A 432 16.60 -16.75 -1.69
C LEU A 432 16.68 -18.28 -1.59
N HIS A 433 16.98 -18.95 -2.70
CA HIS A 433 17.17 -20.39 -2.71
C HIS A 433 18.35 -20.81 -1.83
N ARG A 434 19.53 -20.18 -2.00
CA ARG A 434 20.72 -20.45 -1.16
C ARG A 434 20.45 -20.18 0.32
N GLU A 435 19.73 -19.11 0.64
CA GLU A 435 19.37 -18.79 2.03
C GLU A 435 18.43 -19.83 2.64
N THR A 436 17.48 -20.34 1.85
CA THR A 436 16.52 -21.36 2.29
C THR A 436 17.22 -22.71 2.52
N GLU A 437 18.15 -23.09 1.65
CA GLU A 437 18.97 -24.30 1.83
C GLU A 437 19.87 -24.21 3.07
N ARG A 438 20.54 -23.08 3.27
CA ARG A 438 21.37 -22.84 4.48
C ARG A 438 20.55 -22.90 5.76
N ALA A 439 19.28 -22.47 5.71
CA ALA A 439 18.37 -22.54 6.85
C ALA A 439 17.79 -23.94 7.09
N GLY A 440 18.14 -24.95 6.28
CA GLY A 440 17.70 -26.34 6.47
C GLY A 440 16.19 -26.56 6.37
N GLY A 441 15.46 -25.67 5.68
CA GLY A 441 14.00 -25.75 5.54
C GLY A 441 13.20 -25.54 6.84
N SER A 442 13.85 -25.37 7.99
CA SER A 442 13.23 -25.32 9.32
C SER A 442 12.56 -23.99 9.69
N GLY A 443 12.46 -23.07 8.72
CA GLY A 443 11.96 -21.71 8.93
C GLY A 443 10.54 -21.46 8.43
N LEU A 444 9.80 -22.47 7.98
CA LEU A 444 8.40 -22.32 7.58
C LEU A 444 7.51 -22.98 8.63
N PRO A 445 6.44 -22.33 9.12
CA PRO A 445 5.39 -23.00 9.85
C PRO A 445 4.98 -24.28 9.10
N GLN A 446 4.81 -25.41 9.81
CA GLN A 446 4.55 -26.74 9.25
C GLN A 446 3.25 -26.86 8.42
N HIS A 447 2.54 -25.76 8.18
CA HIS A 447 1.24 -25.68 7.50
C HIS A 447 1.22 -24.76 6.28
N ILE A 448 2.38 -24.34 5.78
CA ILE A 448 2.43 -23.48 4.62
C ILE A 448 2.39 -24.32 3.33
N GLU A 449 1.20 -24.52 2.78
CA GLU A 449 1.06 -24.86 1.36
C GLU A 449 1.51 -23.66 0.48
N PRO A 450 2.09 -23.91 -0.70
CA PRO A 450 2.50 -22.85 -1.63
C PRO A 450 1.30 -21.97 -2.00
N LEU A 451 1.36 -20.70 -1.59
CA LEU A 451 0.25 -19.73 -1.71
C LEU A 451 0.08 -19.12 -3.12
N PHE A 452 0.96 -19.50 -4.05
CA PHE A 452 0.87 -19.17 -5.46
C PHE A 452 0.90 -20.46 -6.25
N GLY A 453 -0.10 -20.66 -7.11
CA GLY A 453 -0.18 -21.84 -7.96
C GLY A 453 1.08 -21.99 -8.82
N THR A 454 2.02 -22.80 -8.37
CA THR A 454 2.99 -23.50 -9.20
C THR A 454 2.22 -24.55 -10.01
N ARG A 455 1.56 -24.10 -11.08
CA ARG A 455 1.34 -24.92 -12.28
C ARG A 455 1.90 -24.20 -13.50
N VAL A 456 3.13 -23.71 -13.38
CA VAL A 456 3.98 -23.40 -14.53
C VAL A 456 5.41 -23.75 -14.12
N ALA A 457 5.84 -24.95 -14.51
CA ALA A 457 7.22 -25.47 -14.61
C ALA A 457 7.32 -26.96 -14.25
N GLN A 458 6.54 -27.83 -14.90
CA GLN A 458 6.87 -29.27 -14.95
C GLN A 458 6.72 -29.94 -16.33
N ASN A 459 6.26 -29.24 -17.37
CA ASN A 459 6.16 -29.83 -18.72
C ASN A 459 7.09 -29.13 -19.71
N ASN A 460 8.41 -29.25 -19.54
CA ASN A 460 9.37 -28.95 -20.62
C ASN A 460 10.67 -29.79 -20.56
N HIS A 461 10.67 -30.94 -19.87
CA HIS A 461 11.85 -31.82 -19.82
C HIS A 461 11.53 -33.33 -19.88
N ARG A 462 10.48 -33.70 -20.61
CA ARG A 462 10.28 -35.08 -21.07
C ARG A 462 9.66 -35.03 -22.45
N ASP A 463 10.52 -34.97 -23.46
CA ASP A 463 10.33 -35.51 -24.81
C ASP A 463 11.67 -35.40 -25.54
N GLU A 464 12.64 -36.17 -25.06
CA GLU A 464 13.76 -36.72 -25.83
C GLU A 464 14.02 -38.12 -25.26
N LEU A 465 13.14 -39.06 -25.65
CA LEU A 465 13.38 -40.48 -25.93
C LEU A 465 12.07 -41.15 -26.36
#